data_AF-A0A939ZRP8-F1
#
_entry.id   AF-A0A939ZRP8-F1
#
_cell.length_a   1.000
_cell.length_b   1.000
_cell.length_c   1.000
_cell.angle_alpha   90.00
_cell.angle_beta   90.00
_cell.angle_gamma   90.00
#
_symmetry.space_group_name_H-M   'P 1'
#
loop_
_entity.id
_entity.type
_entity.pdbx_description
1 polymer ?
#
loop_
_entity_poly.entity_id
_entity_poly.type
_entity_poly.pdbx_seq_one_letter_code
_entity_poly.pdbx_strand_id
1 'polypeptide(L)'
;MPSVIVTNVAAKSRGGEVDLSFEAIVNLKGVSEKTICVVSAIETGAPKEENDFAISLYIVQKGETLWDVAKALNTSEEILLRQNADVPLPLSGGEKVILYRELPFDR
;
A
#
# COMPACT_ATOMS: atom_id res chain seq x y z
N MET A 1 3.32 -20.51 25.86
CA MET A 1 3.31 -21.97 26.07
C MET A 1 1.88 -22.44 25.98
N PRO A 2 1.56 -23.46 25.18
CA PRO A 2 0.23 -24.06 25.26
C PRO A 2 0.06 -24.71 26.64
N SER A 3 -1.12 -24.58 27.23
CA SER A 3 -1.46 -25.29 28.46
C SER A 3 -2.73 -26.10 28.24
N VAL A 4 -2.75 -27.29 28.84
CA VAL A 4 -3.90 -28.18 28.83
C VAL A 4 -4.34 -28.34 30.27
N ILE A 5 -5.62 -28.12 30.51
CA ILE A 5 -6.26 -28.32 31.81
C ILE A 5 -7.27 -29.44 31.62
N VAL A 6 -7.22 -30.45 32.49
CA VAL A 6 -8.19 -31.54 32.49
C VAL A 6 -9.13 -31.36 33.67
N THR A 7 -10.43 -31.36 33.41
CA THR A 7 -11.50 -31.19 34.39
C THR A 7 -12.47 -32.37 34.31
N ASN A 8 -13.34 -32.51 35.32
CA ASN A 8 -14.43 -33.48 35.31
C ASN A 8 -14.01 -34.94 35.03
N VAL A 9 -12.90 -35.37 35.66
CA VAL A 9 -12.40 -36.75 35.53
C VAL A 9 -13.27 -37.70 36.34
N ALA A 10 -13.85 -38.70 35.68
CA ALA A 10 -14.59 -39.80 36.28
C ALA A 10 -14.13 -41.14 35.71
N ALA A 11 -14.08 -42.16 36.56
CA ALA A 11 -13.78 -43.52 36.16
C ALA A 11 -14.85 -44.49 36.67
N LYS A 12 -15.25 -45.46 35.84
CA LYS A 12 -16.17 -46.54 36.22
C LYS A 12 -15.60 -47.88 35.78
N SER A 13 -15.54 -48.85 36.69
CA SER A 13 -15.15 -50.22 36.33
C SER A 13 -16.37 -51.13 36.17
N ARG A 14 -16.39 -51.93 35.11
CA ARG A 14 -17.40 -52.97 34.86
C ARG A 14 -16.72 -54.20 34.27
N GLY A 15 -16.85 -55.34 34.94
CA GLY A 15 -16.52 -56.64 34.35
C GLY A 15 -15.09 -56.79 33.79
N GLY A 16 -14.10 -56.07 34.35
CA GLY A 16 -12.71 -56.08 33.88
C GLY A 16 -12.32 -54.90 32.98
N GLU A 17 -13.26 -54.04 32.59
CA GLU A 17 -13.03 -52.81 31.83
C GLU A 17 -13.12 -51.58 32.72
N VAL A 18 -12.46 -50.49 32.31
CA VAL A 18 -12.50 -49.18 32.98
C VAL A 18 -12.86 -48.12 31.95
N ASP A 19 -14.02 -47.50 32.13
CA ASP A 19 -14.46 -46.33 31.39
C ASP A 19 -13.91 -45.07 32.05
N LEU A 20 -13.24 -44.22 31.27
CA LEU A 20 -12.74 -42.91 31.68
C LEU A 20 -13.48 -41.81 30.94
N SER A 21 -13.97 -40.82 31.67
CA SER A 21 -14.60 -39.61 31.14
C SER A 21 -13.88 -38.40 31.71
N PHE A 22 -13.52 -37.44 30.86
CA PHE A 22 -12.92 -36.19 31.29
C PHE A 22 -13.18 -35.10 30.25
N GLU A 23 -13.04 -33.85 30.67
CA GLU A 23 -13.06 -32.68 29.79
C GLU A 23 -11.64 -32.10 29.70
N ALA A 24 -11.20 -31.74 28.49
CA ALA A 24 -9.90 -31.14 28.27
C ALA A 24 -10.06 -29.74 27.67
N ILE A 25 -9.48 -28.75 28.35
CA ILE A 25 -9.42 -27.35 27.92
C ILE A 25 -8.01 -27.09 27.40
N VAL A 26 -7.90 -26.65 26.14
CA VAL A 26 -6.62 -26.34 25.50
C VAL A 26 -6.51 -24.82 25.34
N ASN A 27 -5.50 -24.22 25.96
CA ASN A 27 -5.20 -22.80 25.79
C ASN A 27 -4.06 -22.63 24.78
N LEU A 28 -4.37 -21.93 23.68
CA LEU A 28 -3.42 -21.61 22.62
C LEU A 28 -3.24 -20.09 22.54
N LYS A 29 -2.00 -19.62 22.49
CA LYS A 29 -1.65 -18.22 22.25
C LYS A 29 -0.87 -18.11 20.95
N GLY A 30 -1.51 -17.56 19.92
CA GLY A 30 -0.85 -17.19 18.66
C GLY A 30 -0.28 -15.77 18.76
N VAL A 31 0.96 -15.60 18.29
CA VAL A 31 1.58 -14.28 18.11
C VAL A 31 1.98 -14.19 16.64
N SER A 32 1.66 -13.08 16.00
CA SER A 32 2.07 -12.77 14.63
C SER A 32 2.84 -11.46 14.65
N GLU A 33 4.02 -11.44 14.04
CA GLU A 33 4.83 -10.25 13.89
C GLU A 33 4.66 -9.72 12.47
N LYS A 34 4.44 -8.41 12.34
CA LYS A 34 4.33 -7.73 11.05
C LYS A 34 5.30 -6.57 11.03
N THR A 35 6.22 -6.59 10.08
CA THR A 35 7.09 -5.45 9.81
C THR A 35 6.28 -4.35 9.12
N ILE A 36 6.30 -3.15 9.69
CA ILE A 36 5.78 -1.94 9.05
C ILE A 36 6.94 -1.06 8.62
N CYS A 37 6.89 -0.58 7.39
CA CYS A 37 7.82 0.45 6.91
C CYS A 37 7.20 1.82 7.21
N VAL A 38 7.94 2.67 7.91
CA VAL A 38 7.51 4.03 8.22
C VAL A 38 8.52 5.02 7.64
N VAL A 39 8.04 6.21 7.29
CA VAL A 39 8.93 7.32 6.94
C VAL A 39 9.56 7.84 8.23
N SER A 40 10.86 7.63 8.40
CA SER A 40 11.61 8.03 9.60
C SER A 40 12.18 9.45 9.53
N ALA A 41 12.40 9.95 8.32
CA ALA A 41 12.90 11.30 8.07
C ALA A 41 12.43 11.81 6.71
N ILE A 42 12.37 13.13 6.57
CA ILE A 42 12.17 13.82 5.30
C ILE A 42 13.29 14.85 5.14
N GLU A 43 13.90 14.88 3.96
CA GLU A 43 14.92 15.86 3.61
C GLU A 43 14.38 16.75 2.49
N THR A 44 14.52 18.06 2.67
CA THR A 44 14.17 19.03 1.63
C THR A 44 15.36 19.13 0.67
N GLY A 45 15.16 18.68 -0.57
CA GLY A 45 16.14 18.86 -1.63
C GLY A 45 16.28 20.32 -2.06
N ALA A 46 17.16 20.58 -3.04
CA ALA A 46 17.25 21.88 -3.66
C ALA A 46 15.89 22.30 -4.25
N PRO A 47 15.55 23.60 -4.22
CA PRO A 47 14.34 24.10 -4.86
C PRO A 47 14.38 23.74 -6.35
N LYS A 48 13.28 23.17 -6.84
CA LYS A 48 13.11 22.88 -8.27
C LYS A 48 12.77 24.20 -8.99
N GLU A 49 13.39 24.44 -10.13
CA GLU A 49 13.07 25.60 -10.96
C GLU A 49 11.59 25.60 -11.32
N GLU A 50 10.94 26.75 -11.14
CA GLU A 50 9.56 26.92 -11.57
C GLU A 50 9.51 26.98 -13.09
N ASN A 51 8.57 26.23 -13.67
CA ASN A 51 8.32 26.26 -15.10
C ASN A 51 7.29 27.34 -15.39
N ASP A 52 7.72 28.41 -16.08
CA ASP A 52 6.92 29.57 -16.45
C ASP A 52 6.27 29.45 -17.83
N PHE A 53 6.26 28.24 -18.41
CA PHE A 53 5.56 27.98 -19.65
C PHE A 53 4.11 27.55 -19.38
N ALA A 54 3.18 28.16 -20.10
CA ALA A 54 1.75 27.86 -20.01
C ALA A 54 1.43 26.43 -20.46
N ILE A 55 2.26 25.85 -21.34
CA ILE A 55 2.09 24.49 -21.85
C ILE A 55 3.41 23.73 -21.72
N SER A 56 3.36 22.54 -21.13
CA SER A 56 4.46 21.58 -21.11
C SER A 56 4.01 20.29 -21.78
N LEU A 57 4.87 19.72 -22.64
CA LEU A 57 4.68 18.41 -23.26
C LEU A 57 5.72 17.44 -22.71
N TYR A 58 5.27 16.31 -22.19
CA TYR A 58 6.11 15.23 -21.68
C TYR A 58 5.92 13.98 -22.54
N ILE A 59 7.03 13.34 -22.93
CA ILE A 59 7.01 12.07 -23.66
C ILE A 59 7.37 10.97 -22.67
N VAL A 60 6.41 10.10 -22.40
CA VAL A 60 6.55 9.05 -21.37
C VAL A 60 7.65 8.07 -21.76
N GLN A 61 8.53 7.74 -20.83
CA GLN A 61 9.54 6.71 -21.00
C GLN A 61 8.98 5.33 -20.65
N LYS A 62 9.53 4.29 -21.27
CA LYS A 62 9.11 2.92 -21.03
C LYS A 62 9.31 2.55 -19.55
N GLY A 63 8.21 2.14 -18.90
CA GLY A 63 8.22 1.72 -17.50
C GLY A 63 7.92 2.84 -16.49
N GLU A 64 7.70 4.07 -16.95
CA GLU A 64 7.23 5.14 -16.07
C GLU A 64 5.76 4.96 -15.70
N THR A 65 5.44 5.35 -14.48
CA THR A 65 4.06 5.47 -14.00
C THR A 65 3.54 6.89 -14.21
N LEU A 66 2.22 7.07 -14.12
CA LEU A 66 1.63 8.41 -14.16
C LEU A 66 2.17 9.31 -13.03
N TRP A 67 2.46 8.73 -11.87
CA TRP A 67 3.10 9.40 -10.75
C TRP A 67 4.49 9.95 -11.11
N ASP A 68 5.30 9.19 -11.85
CA ASP A 68 6.63 9.64 -12.28
C ASP A 68 6.52 10.86 -13.21
N VAL A 69 5.55 10.83 -14.12
CA VAL A 69 5.25 11.96 -15.03
C VAL A 69 4.75 13.18 -14.25
N ALA A 70 3.85 12.99 -13.29
CA ALA A 70 3.34 14.06 -12.42
C ALA A 70 4.46 14.73 -11.62
N LYS A 71 5.37 13.92 -11.06
CA LYS A 71 6.56 14.39 -10.34
C LYS A 71 7.52 15.14 -11.27
N ALA A 72 7.72 14.66 -12.49
CA ALA A 72 8.56 15.32 -13.48
C ALA A 72 8.00 16.71 -13.85
N LEU A 73 6.68 16.81 -14.04
CA LEU A 73 5.99 18.04 -14.42
C LEU A 73 5.64 18.98 -13.24
N ASN A 74 5.94 18.57 -12.00
CA ASN A 74 5.62 19.28 -10.76
C ASN A 74 4.11 19.57 -10.63
N THR A 75 3.29 18.54 -10.83
CA THR A 75 1.83 18.60 -10.77
C THR A 75 1.26 17.34 -10.09
N SER A 76 -0.06 17.22 -9.98
CA SER A 76 -0.73 16.00 -9.50
C SER A 76 -1.20 15.11 -10.65
N GLU A 77 -1.31 13.81 -10.39
CA GLU A 77 -1.89 12.85 -11.34
C GLU A 77 -3.32 13.23 -11.73
N GLU A 78 -4.09 13.78 -10.79
CA GLU A 78 -5.45 14.22 -11.02
C GLU A 78 -5.53 15.32 -12.09
N ILE A 79 -4.63 16.31 -12.07
CA ILE A 79 -4.60 17.37 -13.09
C ILE A 79 -4.22 16.76 -14.44
N LEU A 80 -3.24 15.85 -14.48
CA LEU A 80 -2.84 15.19 -15.71
C LEU A 80 -3.98 14.37 -16.31
N LEU A 81 -4.73 13.61 -15.51
CA LEU A 81 -5.87 12.83 -16.00
C LEU A 81 -6.99 13.72 -16.53
N ARG A 82 -7.28 14.84 -15.87
CA ARG A 82 -8.29 15.80 -16.35
C ARG A 82 -7.92 16.39 -17.71
N GLN A 83 -6.64 16.66 -17.93
CA GLN A 83 -6.14 17.28 -19.16
C GLN A 83 -5.82 16.27 -20.28
N ASN A 84 -5.67 14.98 -19.95
CA ASN A 84 -5.24 13.92 -20.87
C ASN A 84 -6.16 12.69 -20.74
N ALA A 85 -7.46 12.89 -20.88
CA ALA A 85 -8.47 11.83 -20.69
C ALA A 85 -8.37 10.69 -21.72
N ASP A 86 -7.69 10.91 -22.84
CA ASP A 86 -7.44 9.97 -23.92
C ASP A 86 -6.13 9.20 -23.79
N VAL A 87 -5.26 9.55 -22.83
CA VAL A 87 -4.02 8.82 -22.59
C VAL A 87 -4.35 7.46 -21.94
N PRO A 88 -3.91 6.34 -22.54
CA PRO A 88 -4.20 5.01 -22.03
C PRO A 88 -3.47 4.76 -20.70
N LEU A 89 -4.15 4.08 -19.78
CA LEU A 89 -3.57 3.57 -18.55
C LEU A 89 -3.66 2.04 -18.52
N PRO A 90 -2.60 1.32 -18.09
CA PRO A 90 -1.28 1.83 -17.69
C PRO A 90 -0.45 2.35 -18.87
N LEU A 91 0.46 3.29 -18.59
CA LEU A 91 1.35 3.86 -19.59
C LEU A 91 2.31 2.79 -20.14
N SER A 92 2.51 2.78 -21.46
CA SER A 92 3.36 1.81 -22.16
C SER A 92 4.69 2.41 -22.65
N GLY A 93 4.79 3.74 -22.71
CA GLY A 93 5.93 4.50 -23.21
C GLY A 93 5.66 5.08 -24.60
N GLY A 94 6.11 6.32 -24.81
CA GLY A 94 5.92 7.09 -26.03
C GLY A 94 4.64 7.96 -26.05
N GLU A 95 3.77 7.82 -25.04
CA GLU A 95 2.61 8.67 -24.89
C GLU A 95 3.01 10.13 -24.66
N LYS A 96 2.17 11.03 -25.17
CA LYS A 96 2.34 12.48 -25.05
C LYS A 96 1.40 12.98 -23.97
N VAL A 97 1.96 13.41 -22.85
CA VAL A 97 1.21 13.99 -21.74
C VAL A 97 1.39 15.51 -21.77
N ILE A 98 0.27 16.23 -21.84
CA ILE A 98 0.23 17.69 -21.87
C ILE A 98 -0.13 18.21 -20.48
N LEU A 99 0.54 19.27 -20.06
CA LEU A 99 0.17 20.05 -18.88
C LEU A 99 -0.02 21.51 -19.28
N TYR A 100 -1.26 22.00 -19.13
CA TYR A 100 -1.59 23.42 -19.18
C TYR A 100 -1.57 24.02 -17.77
N ARG A 101 -0.89 25.16 -17.62
CA ARG A 101 -0.82 25.97 -16.40
C ARG A 101 -1.43 27.34 -16.65
N GLU A 102 -2.31 27.77 -15.76
CA GLU A 102 -2.76 29.16 -15.73
C GLU A 102 -1.63 30.02 -15.11
N LEU A 103 -1.02 30.86 -15.95
CA LEU A 103 0.01 31.79 -15.49
C LEU A 103 -0.67 33.10 -15.05
N PRO A 104 -0.22 33.69 -13.93
CA PRO A 104 -0.73 34.98 -13.51
C PRO A 104 -0.27 36.08 -14.48
N PHE A 105 -1.15 37.05 -14.73
CA PHE A 105 -0.91 38.16 -15.68
C PHE A 105 0.05 39.23 -15.15
N ASP A 106 0.34 39.24 -13.85
CA ASP A 106 1.03 40.33 -13.14
C ASP A 106 2.55 40.14 -12.99
N ARG A 107 3.19 39.43 -13.91
CA ARG A 107 4.66 39.28 -13.97
C ARG A 107 5.34 40.39 -14.79
#